data_AF-A0A645AMH6-F1
#
_entry.id   AF-A0A645AMH6-F1
#
_cell.length_a   1.000
_cell.length_b   1.000
_cell.length_c   1.000
_cell.angle_alpha   90.00
_cell.angle_beta   90.00
_cell.angle_gamma   90.00
#
_symmetry.space_group_name_H-M   'P 1'
#
loop_
_entity.id
_entity.type
_entity.pdbx_description
1 polymer ?
#
loop_
_entity_poly.entity_id
_entity_poly.type
_entity_poly.pdbx_seq_one_letter_code
_entity_poly.pdbx_strand_id
1 'polypeptide(L)'
;MIGFKTKLCKVAHPFTKGAVERLILYVKQNFIVGKAFTNITDLNNEARTWCYEKNNVITRGRDVVPMEEHYKHEAFSILPEIARLIPYLAPMRTISYDGYVNYENRTYGVPLCYSGKFVRVQRTGDVLKILTPDTHDELYRHHVNWSKKPNNCIGQWSLEPEEQPTQKVTSTLAFVPPRDTSRRFDRFSILKEESFNDK
;
A
#
# COMPACT_ATOMS: atom_id res chain seq x y z
N MET A 1 -3.64 -12.62 26.17
CA MET A 1 -2.28 -12.74 25.59
C MET A 1 -2.22 -13.98 24.71
N ILE A 2 -1.58 -13.93 23.55
CA ILE A 2 -1.55 -15.03 22.54
C ILE A 2 -0.59 -16.20 22.96
N GLY A 3 -0.22 -16.29 24.24
CA GLY A 3 0.63 -17.40 24.72
C GLY A 3 2.10 -17.36 24.29
N PHE A 4 2.55 -16.31 23.59
CA PHE A 4 3.96 -16.15 23.23
C PHE A 4 4.80 -15.66 24.41
N LYS A 5 5.96 -16.30 24.61
CA LYS A 5 6.98 -15.87 25.58
C LYS A 5 8.23 -15.46 24.82
N THR A 6 8.61 -14.19 24.90
CA THR A 6 9.86 -13.71 24.31
C THR A 6 11.04 -14.18 25.16
N LYS A 7 12.07 -14.72 24.50
CA LYS A 7 13.36 -15.03 25.13
C LYS A 7 14.40 -14.10 24.53
N LEU A 8 14.96 -13.21 25.35
CA LEU A 8 16.02 -12.30 24.91
C LEU A 8 17.35 -13.05 24.77
N CYS A 9 18.15 -12.65 23.79
CA CYS A 9 19.51 -13.16 23.61
C CYS A 9 20.38 -12.78 24.81
N LYS A 10 21.28 -13.68 25.21
CA LYS A 10 22.28 -13.37 26.24
C LYS A 10 23.38 -12.51 25.63
N VAL A 11 23.82 -11.47 26.36
CA VAL A 11 24.92 -10.61 25.93
C VAL A 11 26.17 -11.46 25.68
N ALA A 12 26.88 -11.19 24.57
CA ALA A 12 28.13 -11.85 24.17
C ALA A 12 28.08 -13.39 24.02
N HIS A 13 26.90 -13.98 23.84
CA HIS A 13 26.77 -15.43 23.64
C HIS A 13 26.58 -15.78 22.15
N PRO A 14 27.60 -16.32 21.45
CA PRO A 14 27.56 -16.55 20.00
C PRO A 14 26.47 -17.53 19.58
N PHE A 15 26.11 -18.52 20.40
CA PHE A 15 25.00 -19.43 20.06
C PHE A 15 23.61 -18.79 20.15
N THR A 16 23.48 -17.60 20.75
CA THR A 16 22.19 -16.86 20.79
C THR A 16 22.11 -15.74 19.75
N LYS A 17 23.21 -15.41 19.07
CA LYS A 17 23.29 -14.35 18.06
C LYS A 17 23.78 -14.93 16.74
N GLY A 18 23.01 -14.76 15.66
CA GLY A 18 23.52 -14.99 14.29
C GLY A 18 22.82 -16.03 13.41
N ALA A 19 21.67 -16.60 13.82
CA ALA A 19 20.87 -17.41 12.88
C ALA A 19 20.29 -16.56 11.73
N VAL A 20 19.96 -15.30 12.01
CA VAL A 20 19.22 -14.44 11.09
C VAL A 20 20.13 -13.87 9.99
N GLU A 21 21.40 -13.58 10.28
CA GLU A 21 22.31 -12.92 9.32
C GLU A 21 22.69 -13.81 8.13
N ARG A 22 23.06 -15.07 8.38
CA ARG A 22 23.36 -16.03 7.31
C ARG A 22 22.13 -16.36 6.47
N LEU A 23 20.95 -16.40 7.09
CA LEU A 23 19.70 -16.65 6.37
C LEU A 23 19.35 -15.47 5.45
N ILE A 24 19.53 -14.23 5.91
CA ILE A 24 19.36 -13.04 5.06
C ILE A 24 20.33 -13.08 3.87
N LEU A 25 21.60 -13.43 4.10
CA LEU A 25 22.58 -13.57 3.01
C LEU A 25 22.15 -14.64 2.01
N TYR A 26 21.68 -15.80 2.49
CA TYR A 26 21.18 -16.87 1.64
C TYR A 26 20.01 -16.41 0.76
N VAL A 27 19.01 -15.73 1.33
CA VAL A 27 17.88 -15.17 0.58
C VAL A 27 18.38 -14.17 -0.47
N LYS A 28 19.29 -13.26 -0.09
CA LYS A 28 19.86 -12.29 -1.03
C LYS A 28 20.58 -12.94 -2.21
N GLN A 29 21.34 -14.01 -1.97
CA GLN A 29 22.14 -14.69 -2.99
C GLN A 29 21.33 -15.66 -3.86
N ASN A 30 20.22 -16.22 -3.35
CA ASN A 30 19.49 -17.30 -4.04
C ASN A 30 18.08 -16.92 -4.50
N PHE A 31 17.42 -15.99 -3.82
CA PHE A 31 16.08 -15.56 -4.16
C PHE A 31 16.09 -14.26 -4.97
N ILE A 32 16.84 -13.24 -4.52
CA ILE A 32 16.76 -11.89 -5.11
C ILE A 32 17.55 -11.79 -6.43
N VAL A 33 18.62 -12.56 -6.60
CA VAL A 33 19.51 -12.45 -7.76
C VAL A 33 18.77 -12.75 -9.06
N GLY A 34 18.80 -11.79 -9.99
CA GLY A 34 18.23 -11.94 -11.33
C GLY A 34 16.71 -11.76 -11.42
N LYS A 35 16.04 -11.42 -10.31
CA LYS A 35 14.59 -11.19 -10.28
C LYS A 35 14.26 -9.71 -10.26
N ALA A 36 13.26 -9.34 -11.05
CA ALA A 36 12.64 -8.02 -11.01
C ALA A 36 11.17 -8.20 -10.63
N PHE A 37 10.75 -7.48 -9.59
CA PHE A 37 9.39 -7.56 -9.09
C PHE A 37 8.64 -6.30 -9.49
N THR A 38 7.38 -6.46 -9.89
CA THR A 38 6.53 -5.31 -10.24
C THR A 38 6.07 -4.57 -9.00
N ASN A 39 5.73 -5.32 -7.95
CA ASN A 39 4.96 -4.84 -6.79
C ASN A 39 5.31 -5.66 -5.53
N ILE A 40 4.91 -5.19 -4.32
CA ILE A 40 5.17 -5.95 -3.09
C ILE A 40 4.36 -7.26 -3.04
N THR A 41 3.16 -7.30 -3.63
CA THR A 41 2.37 -8.54 -3.64
C THR A 41 3.11 -9.60 -4.46
N ASP A 42 3.62 -9.19 -5.61
CA ASP A 42 4.37 -10.03 -6.54
C ASP A 42 5.61 -10.63 -5.84
N LEU A 43 6.40 -9.76 -5.19
CA LEU A 43 7.52 -10.18 -4.34
C LEU A 43 7.12 -11.21 -3.27
N ASN A 44 6.01 -10.96 -2.55
CA ASN A 44 5.54 -11.86 -1.49
C ASN A 44 5.06 -13.21 -2.04
N ASN A 45 4.36 -13.19 -3.17
CA ASN A 45 3.89 -14.40 -3.84
C ASN A 45 5.07 -15.23 -4.34
N GLU A 46 6.02 -14.61 -5.01
CA GLU A 46 7.20 -15.29 -5.53
C GLU A 46 8.10 -15.81 -4.40
N ALA A 47 8.24 -15.06 -3.31
CA ALA A 47 8.95 -15.51 -2.11
C ALA A 47 8.28 -16.76 -1.50
N ARG A 48 6.94 -16.79 -1.47
CA ARG A 48 6.19 -17.93 -0.95
C ARG A 48 6.37 -19.16 -1.84
N THR A 49 6.27 -19.00 -3.15
CA THR A 49 6.53 -20.07 -4.13
C THR A 49 7.96 -20.61 -3.99
N TRP A 50 8.96 -19.73 -3.91
CA TRP A 50 10.35 -20.12 -3.72
C TRP A 50 10.57 -20.88 -2.40
N CYS A 51 9.92 -20.46 -1.30
CA CYS A 51 9.98 -21.20 -0.04
C CYS A 51 9.39 -22.62 -0.18
N TYR A 52 8.25 -22.76 -0.86
CA TYR A 52 7.66 -24.07 -1.13
C TYR A 52 8.60 -24.95 -1.97
N GLU A 53 9.17 -24.41 -3.04
CA GLU A 53 10.11 -25.14 -3.89
C GLU A 53 11.34 -25.61 -3.10
N LYS A 54 11.98 -24.72 -2.32
CA LYS A 54 13.16 -25.10 -1.52
C LYS A 54 12.86 -26.10 -0.42
N ASN A 55 11.69 -26.00 0.22
CA ASN A 55 11.29 -26.91 1.29
C ASN A 55 10.80 -28.28 0.79
N ASN A 56 10.46 -28.39 -0.49
CA ASN A 56 10.07 -29.65 -1.15
C ASN A 56 11.25 -30.39 -1.81
N VAL A 57 12.46 -29.85 -1.74
CA VAL A 57 13.67 -30.48 -2.30
C VAL A 57 14.47 -31.16 -1.20
N ILE A 58 15.02 -32.34 -1.50
CA ILE A 58 15.92 -33.07 -0.61
C ILE A 58 17.15 -32.21 -0.33
N THR A 59 17.40 -31.94 0.95
CA THR A 59 18.57 -31.15 1.37
C THR A 59 19.76 -32.07 1.61
N ARG A 60 20.85 -31.85 0.88
CA ARG A 60 22.10 -32.65 0.95
C ARG A 60 22.68 -32.89 2.36
N GLY A 61 22.36 -32.02 3.32
CA GLY A 61 22.84 -32.15 4.70
C GLY A 61 22.01 -33.06 5.59
N ARG A 62 20.79 -33.43 5.19
CA ARG A 62 19.88 -34.25 6.01
C ARG A 62 19.23 -35.42 5.24
N ASP A 63 19.39 -35.49 3.92
CA ASP A 63 18.79 -36.50 3.03
C ASP A 63 17.28 -36.70 3.21
N VAL A 64 16.60 -35.66 3.72
CA VAL A 64 15.14 -35.63 3.88
C VAL A 64 14.57 -34.41 3.19
N VAL A 65 13.29 -34.49 2.82
CA VAL A 65 12.49 -33.36 2.39
C VAL A 65 12.07 -32.58 3.63
N PRO A 66 12.53 -31.33 3.82
CA PRO A 66 12.22 -30.55 5.03
C PRO A 66 10.72 -30.44 5.33
N MET A 67 9.90 -30.30 4.30
CA MET A 67 8.44 -30.19 4.44
C MET A 67 7.82 -31.46 5.01
N GLU A 68 8.17 -32.64 4.48
CA GLU A 68 7.65 -33.92 4.97
C GLU A 68 8.05 -34.18 6.42
N GLU A 69 9.31 -33.89 6.76
CA GLU A 69 9.82 -34.08 8.11
C GLU A 69 9.17 -33.13 9.11
N HIS A 70 8.85 -31.90 8.68
CA HIS A 70 8.10 -30.95 9.47
C HIS A 70 6.71 -31.48 9.79
N TYR A 71 5.93 -31.87 8.76
CA TYR A 71 4.57 -32.38 8.92
C TYR A 71 4.46 -33.61 9.84
N LYS A 72 5.47 -34.49 9.86
CA LYS A 72 5.50 -35.64 10.78
C LYS A 72 5.57 -35.24 12.26
N HIS A 73 6.14 -34.09 12.56
CA HIS A 73 6.38 -33.61 13.93
C HIS A 73 5.46 -32.46 14.35
N GLU A 74 4.48 -32.09 13.53
CA GLU A 74 3.55 -30.99 13.79
C GLU A 74 2.54 -31.33 14.89
N ALA A 75 2.96 -31.13 16.15
CA ALA A 75 2.04 -31.06 17.28
C ALA A 75 1.53 -29.63 17.44
N PHE A 76 0.61 -29.19 16.57
CA PHE A 76 0.03 -27.85 16.70
C PHE A 76 -1.01 -27.80 17.82
N SER A 77 -0.91 -26.76 18.64
CA SER A 77 -1.99 -26.39 19.55
C SER A 77 -3.11 -25.70 18.77
N ILE A 78 -4.35 -25.85 19.26
CA ILE A 78 -5.51 -25.16 18.70
C ILE A 78 -5.25 -23.65 18.71
N LEU A 79 -5.48 -23.00 17.57
CA LEU A 79 -5.33 -21.56 17.46
C LEU A 79 -6.29 -20.85 18.42
N PRO A 80 -5.87 -19.74 19.05
CA PRO A 80 -6.78 -18.90 19.82
C PRO A 80 -7.93 -18.39 18.95
N GLU A 81 -9.05 -18.07 19.61
CA GLU A 81 -10.21 -17.44 18.98
C GLU A 81 -9.80 -16.24 18.10
N ILE A 82 -10.29 -16.23 16.86
CA ILE A 82 -9.91 -15.25 15.84
C ILE A 82 -10.14 -13.82 16.32
N ALA A 83 -11.24 -13.55 17.04
CA ALA A 83 -11.55 -12.24 17.60
C ALA A 83 -10.41 -11.67 18.47
N ARG A 84 -9.64 -12.52 19.14
CA ARG A 84 -8.47 -12.10 19.95
C ARG A 84 -7.24 -11.80 19.10
N LEU A 85 -7.18 -12.32 17.87
CA LEU A 85 -6.07 -12.13 16.92
C LEU A 85 -6.28 -10.89 16.04
N ILE A 86 -7.53 -10.51 15.75
CA ILE A 86 -7.83 -9.39 14.84
C ILE A 86 -7.12 -8.09 15.27
N PRO A 87 -7.04 -7.71 16.56
CA PRO A 87 -6.32 -6.49 16.94
C PRO A 87 -4.84 -6.47 16.55
N TYR A 88 -4.22 -7.65 16.39
CA TYR A 88 -2.83 -7.81 15.98
C TYR A 88 -2.67 -7.91 14.46
N LEU A 89 -3.65 -8.51 13.77
CA LEU A 89 -3.63 -8.68 12.31
C LEU A 89 -4.15 -7.44 11.56
N ALA A 90 -5.07 -6.70 12.18
CA ALA A 90 -5.78 -5.57 11.61
C ALA A 90 -5.55 -4.32 12.49
N PRO A 91 -4.45 -3.58 12.27
CA PRO A 91 -4.18 -2.36 13.01
C PRO A 91 -5.29 -1.33 12.81
N MET A 92 -5.54 -0.56 13.88
CA MET A 92 -6.52 0.52 13.87
C MET A 92 -5.97 1.72 13.09
N ARG A 93 -6.83 2.34 12.27
CA ARG A 93 -6.53 3.47 11.40
C ARG A 93 -7.64 4.51 11.49
N THR A 94 -7.27 5.77 11.35
CA THR A 94 -8.19 6.91 11.35
C THR A 94 -8.75 7.14 9.95
N ILE A 95 -10.03 7.48 9.89
CA ILE A 95 -10.70 7.90 8.65
C ILE A 95 -10.51 9.41 8.50
N SER A 96 -10.06 9.83 7.32
CA SER A 96 -9.98 11.23 6.92
C SER A 96 -11.38 11.83 6.77
N TYR A 97 -11.48 13.16 6.83
CA TYR A 97 -12.75 13.86 6.62
C TYR A 97 -13.48 13.45 5.33
N ASP A 98 -12.73 13.23 4.25
CA ASP A 98 -13.24 12.84 2.93
C ASP A 98 -13.70 11.36 2.84
N GLY A 99 -13.73 10.62 3.96
CA GLY A 99 -14.17 9.22 3.99
C GLY A 99 -13.14 8.20 3.48
N TYR A 100 -11.84 8.52 3.59
CA TYR A 100 -10.75 7.61 3.18
C TYR A 100 -9.87 7.18 4.34
N VAL A 101 -9.25 6.02 4.19
CA VAL A 101 -8.26 5.47 5.12
C VAL A 101 -6.94 5.29 4.40
N ASN A 102 -5.86 5.75 5.02
CA ASN A 102 -4.52 5.58 4.50
C ASN A 102 -3.90 4.25 4.99
N TYR A 103 -3.53 3.39 4.05
CA TYR A 103 -2.81 2.16 4.30
C TYR A 103 -1.73 1.95 3.23
N GLU A 104 -0.48 1.69 3.65
CA GLU A 104 0.67 1.53 2.75
C GLU A 104 0.83 2.67 1.72
N ASN A 105 0.62 3.91 2.17
CA ASN A 105 0.69 5.13 1.36
C ASN A 105 -0.34 5.18 0.22
N ARG A 106 -1.50 4.52 0.41
CA ARG A 106 -2.66 4.53 -0.49
C ARG A 106 -3.92 4.83 0.28
N THR A 107 -4.84 5.49 -0.40
CA THR A 107 -6.14 5.87 0.15
C THR A 107 -7.22 4.92 -0.32
N TYR A 108 -7.87 4.27 0.64
CA TYR A 108 -9.01 3.38 0.42
C TYR A 108 -10.26 4.02 1.00
N GLY A 109 -11.31 4.05 0.19
CA GLY A 109 -12.60 4.59 0.57
C GLY A 109 -13.26 3.74 1.65
N VAL A 110 -14.06 4.39 2.49
CA VAL A 110 -14.93 3.73 3.45
C VAL A 110 -16.38 3.98 2.99
N PRO A 111 -17.28 2.99 3.12
CA PRO A 111 -18.70 3.21 2.82
C PRO A 111 -19.29 4.37 3.63
N LEU A 112 -20.06 5.24 2.99
CA LEU A 112 -20.73 6.40 3.60
C LEU A 112 -21.68 6.03 4.75
N CYS A 113 -22.20 4.81 4.76
CA CYS A 113 -23.04 4.31 5.85
C CYS A 113 -22.29 4.21 7.20
N TYR A 114 -20.96 4.23 7.19
CA TYR A 114 -20.14 4.14 8.39
C TYR A 114 -19.79 5.54 8.91
N SER A 115 -20.35 5.92 10.05
CA SER A 115 -20.13 7.23 10.70
C SER A 115 -18.94 7.26 11.68
N GLY A 116 -18.29 6.12 11.92
CA GLY A 116 -17.18 6.03 12.87
C GLY A 116 -15.92 6.78 12.42
N LYS A 117 -15.09 7.22 13.37
CA LYS A 117 -13.81 7.91 13.09
C LYS A 117 -12.63 6.95 12.86
N PHE A 118 -12.77 5.72 13.33
CA PHE A 118 -11.71 4.71 13.29
C PHE A 118 -12.22 3.43 12.68
N VAL A 119 -11.35 2.75 11.95
CA VAL A 119 -11.59 1.40 11.40
C VAL A 119 -10.35 0.55 11.57
N ARG A 120 -10.51 -0.76 11.47
CA ARG A 120 -9.38 -1.68 11.38
C ARG A 120 -9.14 -2.05 9.93
N VAL A 121 -7.87 -2.12 9.53
CA VAL A 121 -7.51 -2.46 8.16
C VAL A 121 -6.66 -3.70 8.17
N GLN A 122 -7.09 -4.72 7.44
CA GLN A 122 -6.36 -5.97 7.27
C GLN A 122 -6.03 -6.17 5.79
N ARG A 123 -4.75 -6.39 5.48
CA ARG A 123 -4.31 -6.75 4.14
C ARG A 123 -4.01 -8.25 4.07
N THR A 124 -4.54 -8.93 3.07
CA THR A 124 -4.24 -10.34 2.76
C THR A 124 -4.01 -10.47 1.27
N GLY A 125 -2.73 -10.52 0.86
CA GLY A 125 -2.35 -10.56 -0.56
C GLY A 125 -2.81 -9.31 -1.31
N ASP A 126 -3.70 -9.51 -2.28
CA ASP A 126 -4.30 -8.46 -3.14
C ASP A 126 -5.65 -7.96 -2.64
N VAL A 127 -6.04 -8.34 -1.44
CA VAL A 127 -7.31 -7.97 -0.82
C VAL A 127 -7.04 -7.16 0.43
N LEU A 128 -7.71 -6.01 0.52
CA LEU A 128 -7.72 -5.17 1.71
C LEU A 128 -9.13 -5.15 2.30
N LYS A 129 -9.27 -5.63 3.53
CA LYS A 129 -10.51 -5.64 4.28
C LYS A 129 -10.54 -4.49 5.26
N ILE A 130 -11.65 -3.76 5.28
CA ILE A 130 -11.95 -2.73 6.26
C ILE A 130 -12.95 -3.35 7.24
N LEU A 131 -12.61 -3.34 8.52
CA LEU A 131 -13.40 -3.96 9.59
C LEU A 131 -13.87 -2.88 10.58
N THR A 132 -15.01 -3.13 11.22
CA THR A 132 -15.45 -2.34 12.37
C THR A 132 -14.46 -2.47 13.54
N PRO A 133 -14.28 -1.44 14.37
CA PRO A 133 -13.33 -1.46 15.48
C PRO A 133 -13.73 -2.42 16.60
N ASP A 134 -15.04 -2.56 16.86
CA ASP A 134 -15.58 -3.27 18.02
C ASP A 134 -15.97 -4.72 17.69
N THR A 135 -16.87 -4.90 16.71
CA THR A 135 -17.36 -6.24 16.31
C THR A 135 -16.41 -6.97 15.37
N HIS A 136 -15.50 -6.24 14.73
CA HIS A 136 -14.59 -6.75 13.69
C HIS A 136 -15.31 -7.32 12.45
N ASP A 137 -16.53 -6.86 12.20
CA ASP A 137 -17.31 -7.21 11.02
C ASP A 137 -16.73 -6.53 9.78
N GLU A 138 -16.80 -7.21 8.64
CA GLU A 138 -16.31 -6.70 7.36
C GLU A 138 -17.25 -5.61 6.84
N LEU A 139 -16.77 -4.36 6.85
CA LEU A 139 -17.48 -3.22 6.28
C LEU A 139 -17.38 -3.21 4.75
N TYR A 140 -16.16 -3.40 4.25
CA TYR A 140 -15.89 -3.36 2.82
C TYR A 140 -14.61 -4.08 2.44
N ARG A 141 -14.59 -4.58 1.20
CA ARG A 141 -13.47 -5.28 0.60
C ARG A 141 -12.97 -4.53 -0.63
N HIS A 142 -11.71 -4.10 -0.57
CA HIS A 142 -11.01 -3.48 -1.69
C HIS A 142 -10.06 -4.48 -2.34
N HIS A 143 -9.99 -4.42 -3.67
CA HIS A 143 -8.85 -4.97 -4.39
C HIS A 143 -7.69 -3.99 -4.33
N VAL A 144 -6.52 -4.47 -3.92
CA VAL A 144 -5.32 -3.65 -3.88
C VAL A 144 -4.89 -3.35 -5.31
N ASN A 145 -5.11 -2.12 -5.74
CA ASN A 145 -4.42 -1.61 -6.92
C ASN A 145 -3.10 -0.94 -6.52
N TRP A 146 -2.18 -0.88 -7.47
CA TRP A 146 -0.87 -0.24 -7.31
C TRP A 146 -0.86 1.22 -7.77
N SER A 147 -2.05 1.80 -7.96
CA SER A 147 -2.24 3.19 -8.37
C SER A 147 -2.07 4.16 -7.21
N LYS A 148 -1.71 5.41 -7.52
CA LYS A 148 -1.74 6.54 -6.56
C LYS A 148 -3.12 7.19 -6.45
N LYS A 149 -4.04 6.85 -7.36
CA LYS A 149 -5.41 7.38 -7.32
C LYS A 149 -6.17 6.78 -6.13
N PRO A 150 -7.14 7.51 -5.56
CA PRO A 150 -7.97 6.98 -4.48
C PRO A 150 -8.79 5.78 -4.95
N ASN A 151 -8.88 4.77 -4.10
CA ASN A 151 -9.70 3.59 -4.31
C ASN A 151 -11.07 3.81 -3.71
N ASN A 152 -12.05 4.11 -4.55
CA ASN A 152 -13.40 4.42 -4.09
C ASN A 152 -14.19 3.15 -3.82
N CYS A 153 -15.09 3.19 -2.83
CA CYS A 153 -16.12 2.16 -2.71
C CYS A 153 -17.14 2.30 -3.83
N ILE A 154 -17.82 1.21 -4.17
CA ILE A 154 -18.97 1.25 -5.08
C ILE A 154 -20.01 2.20 -4.47
N GLY A 155 -20.40 3.22 -5.23
CA GLY A 155 -21.38 4.21 -4.79
C GLY A 155 -20.88 5.18 -3.70
N GLN A 156 -19.58 5.26 -3.43
CA GLN A 156 -19.04 6.24 -2.48
C GLN A 156 -19.27 7.69 -2.96
N TRP A 157 -19.27 7.89 -4.28
CA TRP A 157 -19.59 9.17 -4.89
C TRP A 157 -20.61 8.89 -6.00
N SER A 158 -21.72 9.62 -6.02
CA SER A 158 -22.59 9.65 -7.19
C SER A 158 -21.84 10.32 -8.35
N LEU A 159 -22.00 9.80 -9.57
CA LEU A 159 -21.52 10.47 -10.79
C LEU A 159 -22.38 11.69 -11.14
N GLU A 160 -23.53 11.83 -10.49
CA GLU A 160 -24.47 12.91 -10.71
C GLU A 160 -24.05 14.14 -9.89
N PRO A 161 -23.94 15.33 -10.52
CA PRO A 161 -23.77 16.56 -9.76
C PRO A 161 -24.99 16.76 -8.86
N GLU A 162 -24.75 16.90 -7.55
CA GLU A 162 -25.80 16.85 -6.53
C GLU A 162 -26.87 17.93 -6.71
N GLU A 163 -26.59 19.04 -7.39
CA GLU A 163 -27.60 20.03 -7.69
C GLU A 163 -27.35 20.67 -9.06
N GLN A 164 -28.29 20.47 -9.99
CA GLN A 164 -28.41 21.39 -11.11
C GLN A 164 -28.74 22.77 -10.52
N PRO A 165 -28.12 23.86 -11.02
CA PRO A 165 -28.38 25.18 -10.48
C PRO A 165 -29.89 25.44 -10.49
N THR A 166 -30.48 25.58 -9.30
CA THR A 166 -31.93 25.80 -9.14
C THR A 166 -32.36 27.10 -9.83
N GLN A 167 -31.40 28.00 -10.05
CA GLN A 167 -31.60 29.28 -10.69
C GLN A 167 -30.99 29.27 -12.10
N LYS A 168 -31.76 29.77 -13.08
CA LYS A 168 -31.28 29.92 -14.46
C LYS A 168 -30.01 30.78 -14.49
N VAL A 169 -28.93 30.24 -15.05
CA VAL A 169 -27.66 30.96 -15.24
C VAL A 169 -27.93 32.19 -16.10
N THR A 170 -27.84 33.38 -15.49
CA THR A 170 -28.16 34.66 -16.15
C THR A 170 -26.93 35.33 -16.74
N SER A 171 -25.72 34.98 -16.28
CA SER A 171 -24.47 35.61 -16.69
C SER A 171 -23.59 34.65 -17.49
N THR A 172 -23.28 35.03 -18.72
CA THR A 172 -22.29 34.35 -19.56
C THR A 172 -21.00 35.16 -19.55
N LEU A 173 -19.91 34.60 -19.02
CA LEU A 173 -18.58 35.20 -19.10
C LEU A 173 -18.03 34.97 -20.51
N ALA A 174 -17.93 36.02 -21.31
CA ALA A 174 -17.21 35.97 -22.58
C ALA A 174 -15.74 36.32 -22.34
N PHE A 175 -14.83 35.45 -22.78
CA PHE A 175 -13.40 35.76 -22.77
C PHE A 175 -13.14 36.84 -23.82
N VAL A 176 -12.92 38.08 -23.36
CA VAL A 176 -12.49 39.15 -24.23
C VAL A 176 -10.99 38.96 -24.47
N PRO A 177 -10.53 38.80 -25.72
CA PRO A 177 -9.11 38.68 -25.99
C PRO A 177 -8.36 39.89 -25.42
N PRO A 178 -7.14 39.70 -24.88
CA PRO A 178 -6.36 40.79 -24.32
C PRO A 178 -6.20 41.89 -25.39
N ARG A 179 -6.52 43.13 -25.01
CA ARG A 179 -6.32 44.29 -25.89
C ARG A 179 -4.86 44.32 -26.31
N ASP A 180 -4.58 44.50 -27.59
CA ASP A 180 -3.22 44.57 -28.11
C ASP A 180 -2.44 45.70 -27.41
N THR A 181 -1.55 45.32 -26.49
CA THR A 181 -0.71 46.24 -25.72
C THR A 181 0.65 46.49 -26.39
N SER A 182 0.88 46.01 -27.62
CA SER A 182 2.14 46.19 -28.35
C SER A 182 2.60 47.66 -28.35
N ARG A 183 1.68 48.60 -28.64
CA ARG A 183 1.96 50.05 -28.64
C ARG A 183 2.33 50.66 -27.29
N ARG A 184 2.01 50.01 -26.16
CA ARG A 184 2.27 50.53 -24.81
C ARG A 184 3.74 50.42 -24.42
N PHE A 185 4.47 49.49 -25.01
CA PHE A 185 5.89 49.24 -24.71
C PHE A 185 6.85 49.72 -25.81
N ASP A 186 6.35 50.28 -26.92
CA ASP A 186 7.18 50.85 -27.99
C ASP A 186 8.18 51.89 -27.47
N ARG A 187 7.82 52.69 -26.45
CA ARG A 187 8.75 53.67 -25.83
C ARG A 187 9.92 53.04 -25.08
N PHE A 188 9.87 51.75 -24.77
CA PHE A 188 10.92 51.00 -24.10
C PHE A 188 11.73 50.12 -25.06
N SER A 189 11.56 50.27 -26.38
CA SER A 189 12.38 49.61 -27.39
C SER A 189 13.79 50.23 -27.45
N ILE A 190 14.56 49.99 -26.39
CA ILE A 190 15.99 50.25 -26.33
C ILE A 190 16.65 49.14 -27.16
N LEU A 191 17.35 49.53 -28.23
CA LEU A 191 18.01 48.70 -29.25
C LEU A 191 17.15 48.36 -30.48
N LYS A 192 17.01 49.33 -31.39
CA LYS A 192 17.23 49.00 -32.80
C LYS A 192 18.75 48.88 -32.96
N GLU A 193 19.24 47.68 -33.21
CA GLU A 193 20.60 47.49 -33.71
C GLU A 193 20.73 48.33 -34.98
N GLU A 194 21.43 49.46 -34.88
CA GLU A 194 22.00 50.09 -36.05
C GLU A 194 23.03 49.11 -36.58
N SER A 195 22.68 48.50 -37.71
CA SER A 195 23.60 47.83 -38.61
C SER A 195 24.78 48.76 -38.92
N PHE A 196 25.88 48.62 -38.18
CA PHE A 196 27.19 49.12 -38.59
C PHE A 196 27.72 48.18 -39.67
N ASN A 197 27.38 48.49 -40.91
CA ASN A 197 28.07 48.03 -42.09
C ASN A 197 29.00 49.18 -42.52
N ASP A 198 30.32 49.02 -42.34
CA ASP A 198 31.32 49.39 -43.37
C ASP A 198 32.77 49.12 -42.91
N LYS A 199 33.42 48.30 -43.76
CA LYS A 199 34.87 48.07 -43.97
C LYS A 199 35.64 47.11 -43.05
#